data_AF-Q8L8N3-F1
#
_entry.id   AF-Q8L8N3-F1
#
_cell.length_a   1.000
_cell.length_b   1.000
_cell.length_c   1.000
_cell.angle_alpha   90.00
_cell.angle_beta   90.00
_cell.angle_gamma   90.00
#
_symmetry.space_group_name_H-M   'P 1'
#
loop_
_entity.id
_entity.type
_entity.pdbx_description
1 polymer ?
#
loop_
_entity_poly.entity_id
_entity_poly.type
_entity_poly.pdbx_seq_one_letter_code
_entity_poly.pdbx_strand_id
1 'polypeptide(L)'
;MSLRIKLVVDKFVEELKQALDADIQDRIMKEREMQSYIEEREREVAEREAAWKAELSRRETEIARQEARLKMERENLEKEKSVLMGTASNQDNQDGALEITVSGEKYRCLRFSKAKK
;
A
#
# COMPACT_ATOMS: atom_id res chain seq x y z
N MET A 1 46.05 -46.24 46.14
CA MET A 1 45.95 -44.75 46.05
C MET A 1 45.99 -44.19 47.47
N SER A 2 46.91 -43.26 47.77
CA SER A 2 46.98 -42.61 49.08
C SER A 2 45.68 -41.86 49.38
N LEU A 3 45.20 -41.89 50.64
CA LEU A 3 44.02 -41.12 51.08
C LEU A 3 44.11 -39.64 50.67
N ARG A 4 45.32 -39.08 50.62
CA ARG A 4 45.57 -37.70 50.16
C ARG A 4 45.19 -37.50 48.70
N ILE A 5 45.56 -38.43 47.82
CA ILE A 5 45.22 -38.33 46.40
C ILE A 5 43.71 -38.44 46.22
N LYS A 6 43.06 -39.34 46.97
CA LYS A 6 41.59 -39.50 46.93
C LYS A 6 40.88 -38.19 47.29
N LEU A 7 41.27 -37.52 48.38
CA LEU A 7 40.70 -36.24 48.81
C LEU A 7 40.86 -35.13 47.76
N VAL A 8 42.03 -35.06 47.10
CA VAL A 8 42.26 -34.08 46.04
C VAL A 8 41.37 -34.36 44.83
N VAL A 9 41.23 -35.63 44.44
CA VAL A 9 40.35 -36.04 43.33
C VAL A 9 38.89 -35.78 43.67
N ASP A 10 38.43 -36.14 44.86
CA ASP A 10 37.05 -35.93 45.29
C ASP A 10 36.70 -34.43 45.29
N LYS A 11 37.60 -33.58 45.81
CA LYS A 11 37.45 -32.12 45.77
C LYS A 11 37.40 -31.58 44.33
N PHE A 12 38.30 -32.05 43.47
CA PHE A 12 38.33 -31.64 42.06
C PHE A 12 37.07 -32.05 41.30
N VAL A 13 36.57 -33.27 41.53
CA VAL A 13 35.32 -33.75 40.92
C VAL A 13 34.13 -32.91 41.40
N GLU A 14 34.09 -32.55 42.68
CA GLU A 14 33.03 -31.70 43.24
C GLU A 14 33.07 -30.29 42.63
N GLU A 15 34.25 -29.67 42.55
CA GLU A 15 34.42 -28.36 41.90
C GLU A 15 34.00 -28.40 40.43
N LEU A 16 34.36 -29.46 39.69
CA LEU A 16 33.95 -29.64 38.29
C LEU A 16 32.43 -29.81 38.16
N LYS A 17 31.79 -30.57 39.05
CA LYS A 17 30.33 -30.73 39.05
C LYS A 17 29.63 -29.41 39.30
N GLN A 18 30.07 -28.65 40.29
CA GLN A 18 29.49 -27.34 40.61
C GLN A 18 29.66 -26.34 39.45
N ALA A 19 30.84 -26.33 38.81
CA ALA A 19 31.08 -25.48 37.64
C ALA A 19 30.19 -25.89 36.45
N LEU A 20 30.04 -27.19 36.20
CA LEU A 20 29.20 -27.70 35.13
C LEU A 20 27.70 -27.42 35.38
N ASP A 21 27.23 -27.62 36.60
CA ASP A 21 25.85 -27.33 36.98
C ASP A 21 25.55 -25.83 36.84
N ALA A 22 26.48 -24.96 37.24
CA ALA A 22 26.34 -23.52 37.05
C ALA A 22 26.27 -23.12 35.57
N ASP A 23 27.12 -23.69 34.72
CA ASP A 23 27.11 -23.45 33.26
C ASP A 23 25.80 -23.92 32.60
N ILE A 24 25.29 -25.10 33.02
CA ILE A 24 24.01 -25.62 32.54
C ILE A 24 22.86 -24.70 32.94
N GLN A 25 22.81 -24.23 34.19
CA GLN A 25 21.76 -23.33 34.65
C GLN A 25 21.82 -21.97 33.93
N ASP A 26 23.02 -21.40 33.74
CA ASP A 26 23.22 -20.16 32.98
C ASP A 26 22.73 -20.31 31.53
N ARG A 27 23.06 -21.42 30.86
CA ARG A 27 22.58 -21.70 29.51
C ARG A 27 21.06 -21.82 29.45
N ILE A 28 20.45 -22.55 30.37
CA ILE A 28 18.98 -22.71 30.44
C ILE A 28 18.31 -21.35 30.68
N MET A 29 18.87 -20.51 31.54
CA MET A 29 18.35 -19.17 31.80
C MET A 29 18.38 -18.32 30.52
N LYS A 30 19.53 -18.24 29.85
CA LYS A 30 19.70 -17.49 28.60
C LYS A 30 18.79 -17.98 27.48
N GLU A 31 18.62 -19.29 27.36
CA GLU A 31 17.76 -19.88 26.35
C GLU A 31 16.28 -19.54 26.60
N ARG A 32 15.83 -19.53 27.86
CA ARG A 32 14.48 -19.08 28.22
C ARG A 32 14.24 -17.60 27.95
N GLU A 33 15.22 -16.75 28.27
CA GLU A 33 15.14 -15.31 28.00
C GLU A 33 15.08 -15.04 26.49
N MET A 34 15.94 -15.71 25.72
CA MET A 34 15.95 -15.62 24.26
C MET A 34 14.63 -16.10 23.66
N GLN A 35 14.09 -17.22 24.13
CA GLN A 35 12.82 -17.75 23.68
C GLN A 35 11.67 -16.77 23.96
N SER A 36 11.64 -16.19 25.17
CA SER A 36 10.64 -15.19 25.55
C SER A 36 10.71 -13.94 24.65
N TYR A 37 11.92 -13.47 24.35
CA TYR A 37 12.14 -12.34 23.44
C TYR A 37 11.66 -12.65 22.02
N ILE A 38 11.95 -13.85 21.50
CA ILE A 38 11.48 -14.27 20.16
C ILE A 38 9.95 -14.29 20.13
N GLU A 39 9.29 -14.90 21.12
CA GLU A 39 7.83 -14.98 21.19
C GLU A 39 7.16 -13.61 21.32
N GLU A 40 7.77 -12.66 22.02
CA GLU A 40 7.31 -11.27 22.07
C GLU A 40 7.44 -10.58 20.71
N ARG A 41 8.58 -10.74 20.03
CA ARG A 41 8.80 -10.14 18.71
C ARG A 41 7.90 -10.75 17.64
N GLU A 42 7.66 -12.06 17.69
CA GLU A 42 6.71 -12.73 16.79
C GLU A 42 5.28 -12.20 16.99
N ARG A 43 4.87 -11.95 18.24
CA ARG A 43 3.57 -11.32 18.53
C ARG A 43 3.49 -9.90 18.00
N GLU A 44 4.50 -9.07 18.23
CA GLU A 44 4.56 -7.69 17.74
C GLU A 44 4.49 -7.63 16.20
N VAL A 45 5.24 -8.51 15.52
CA VAL A 45 5.22 -8.61 14.06
C VAL A 45 3.84 -9.07 13.57
N ALA A 46 3.25 -10.09 14.19
CA ALA A 46 1.92 -10.58 13.82
C ALA A 46 0.83 -9.51 14.00
N GLU A 47 0.85 -8.76 15.10
CA GLU A 47 -0.10 -7.66 15.34
C GLU A 47 0.07 -6.54 14.31
N ARG A 48 1.31 -6.17 13.99
CA ARG A 48 1.62 -5.15 12.99
C ARG A 48 1.19 -5.57 11.59
N GLU A 49 1.43 -6.82 11.21
CA GLU A 49 0.99 -7.37 9.94
C GLU A 49 -0.53 -7.42 9.84
N ALA A 50 -1.21 -7.83 10.92
CA ALA A 50 -2.67 -7.83 10.98
C ALA A 50 -3.25 -6.41 10.83
N ALA A 51 -2.69 -5.44 11.56
CA ALA A 51 -3.09 -4.04 11.46
C ALA A 51 -2.85 -3.48 10.05
N TRP A 52 -1.70 -3.79 9.44
CA TRP A 52 -1.38 -3.34 8.09
C TRP A 52 -2.31 -3.97 7.05
N LYS A 53 -2.59 -5.28 7.16
CA LYS A 53 -3.52 -5.97 6.27
C LYS A 53 -4.94 -5.41 6.36
N ALA A 54 -5.40 -5.09 7.56
CA ALA A 54 -6.69 -4.44 7.77
C ALA A 54 -6.75 -3.04 7.14
N GLU A 55 -5.68 -2.24 7.31
CA GLU A 55 -5.57 -0.91 6.71
C GLU A 55 -5.54 -0.97 5.18
N LEU A 56 -4.78 -1.91 4.62
CA LEU A 56 -4.69 -2.11 3.18
C LEU A 56 -6.06 -2.49 2.61
N SER A 57 -6.74 -3.47 3.21
CA SER A 57 -8.08 -3.90 2.78
C SER A 57 -9.10 -2.75 2.83
N ARG A 58 -9.03 -1.91 3.86
CA ARG A 58 -9.87 -0.69 3.97
C ARG A 58 -9.59 0.28 2.83
N ARG A 59 -8.31 0.54 2.52
CA ARG A 59 -7.91 1.44 1.43
C ARG A 59 -8.32 0.91 0.06
N GLU A 60 -8.13 -0.38 -0.19
CA GLU A 60 -8.56 -1.03 -1.43
C GLU A 60 -10.07 -0.92 -1.63
N THR A 61 -10.84 -1.14 -0.56
CA THR A 61 -12.30 -0.97 -0.60
C THR A 61 -12.70 0.47 -0.90
N GLU A 62 -12.02 1.45 -0.30
CA GLU A 62 -12.31 2.87 -0.54
C GLU A 62 -11.94 3.30 -1.96
N ILE A 63 -10.78 2.86 -2.47
CA ILE A 63 -10.37 3.09 -3.86
C ILE A 63 -11.41 2.52 -4.81
N ALA A 64 -11.85 1.28 -4.61
CA ALA A 64 -12.87 0.65 -5.46
C ALA A 64 -14.19 1.44 -5.51
N ARG A 65 -14.63 2.00 -4.37
CA ARG A 65 -15.83 2.88 -4.33
C ARG A 65 -15.60 4.17 -5.09
N GLN A 66 -14.44 4.80 -4.92
CA GLN A 66 -14.11 6.05 -5.60
C GLN A 66 -13.97 5.86 -7.10
N GLU A 67 -13.32 4.78 -7.54
CA GLU A 67 -13.20 4.41 -8.95
C GLU A 67 -14.58 4.13 -9.58
N ALA A 68 -15.47 3.43 -8.86
CA ALA A 68 -16.84 3.21 -9.33
C ALA A 68 -17.62 4.54 -9.47
N ARG A 69 -17.47 5.46 -8.50
CA ARG A 69 -18.08 6.79 -8.56
C ARG A 69 -17.55 7.60 -9.74
N LEU A 70 -16.22 7.67 -9.89
CA LEU A 70 -15.56 8.40 -10.98
C LEU A 70 -15.90 7.83 -12.35
N LYS A 71 -16.08 6.51 -12.46
CA LYS A 71 -16.53 5.87 -13.69
C LYS A 71 -17.92 6.36 -14.10
N MET A 72 -18.88 6.37 -13.17
CA MET A 72 -20.24 6.88 -13.45
C MET A 72 -20.24 8.37 -13.79
N GLU A 73 -19.45 9.18 -13.07
CA GLU A 73 -19.32 10.61 -13.34
C GLU A 73 -18.73 10.86 -14.73
N ARG A 74 -17.68 10.13 -15.12
CA ARG A 74 -17.10 10.20 -16.46
C ARG A 74 -18.10 9.80 -17.54
N GLU A 75 -18.90 8.75 -17.31
CA GLU A 75 -19.94 8.33 -18.26
C GLU A 75 -21.04 9.38 -18.41
N ASN A 76 -21.44 10.05 -17.33
CA ASN A 76 -22.41 11.15 -17.37
C ASN A 76 -21.84 12.36 -18.10
N LEU A 77 -20.61 12.76 -17.80
CA LEU A 77 -19.93 13.86 -18.49
C LEU A 77 -19.74 13.59 -19.98
N GLU A 78 -19.46 12.35 -20.39
CA GLU A 78 -19.36 12.00 -21.80
C GLU A 78 -20.73 12.08 -22.51
N LYS A 79 -21.82 11.70 -21.84
CA LYS A 79 -23.18 11.90 -22.37
C LYS A 79 -23.50 13.39 -22.52
N GLU A 80 -23.24 14.21 -21.51
CA GLU A 80 -23.46 15.66 -21.57
C GLU A 80 -22.60 16.32 -22.66
N LYS A 81 -21.32 15.94 -22.74
CA LYS A 81 -20.41 16.40 -23.79
C LYS A 81 -20.91 15.99 -25.17
N SER A 82 -21.45 14.77 -25.34
CA SER A 82 -21.97 14.33 -26.64
C SER A 82 -23.19 15.16 -27.09
N VAL A 83 -24.01 15.63 -26.15
CA VAL A 83 -25.14 16.53 -26.41
C VAL A 83 -24.64 17.94 -26.76
N LEU A 84 -23.63 18.44 -26.04
CA LEU A 84 -23.09 19.78 -26.22
C LEU A 84 -22.11 19.91 -27.39
N MET A 85 -21.48 18.81 -27.82
CA MET A 85 -20.53 18.78 -28.93
C MET A 85 -21.25 19.21 -30.21
N GLY A 86 -20.92 20.42 -30.65
CA GLY A 86 -21.37 20.92 -31.92
C GLY A 86 -20.48 20.48 -33.07
N THR A 87 -21.06 20.37 -34.26
CA THR A 87 -20.31 20.19 -35.51
C THR A 87 -20.29 21.50 -36.27
N ALA A 88 -19.15 21.86 -36.84
CA ALA A 88 -19.03 23.00 -37.75
C ALA A 88 -18.97 22.48 -39.19
N SER A 89 -19.73 23.08 -40.11
CA SER A 89 -19.63 22.74 -41.52
C SER A 89 -18.31 23.28 -42.08
N ASN A 90 -17.59 22.43 -42.83
CA ASN A 90 -16.39 22.83 -43.57
C ASN A 90 -16.72 23.39 -44.97
N GLN A 91 -18.01 23.63 -45.26
CA GLN A 91 -18.41 24.18 -46.56
C GLN A 91 -18.15 25.68 -46.57
N ASP A 92 -17.37 26.14 -47.54
CA ASP A 92 -17.27 27.56 -47.84
C ASP A 92 -18.57 28.00 -48.51
N ASN A 93 -19.49 28.52 -47.70
CA ASN A 93 -20.69 29.18 -48.21
C ASN A 93 -20.28 30.47 -48.93
N GLN A 94 -20.95 30.80 -50.04
CA GLN A 94 -20.62 31.96 -50.90
C GLN A 94 -20.67 33.32 -50.17
N ASP A 95 -21.38 33.41 -49.05
CA ASP A 95 -21.51 34.62 -48.22
C ASP A 95 -20.49 34.68 -47.08
N GLY A 96 -19.60 33.68 -46.94
CA GLY A 96 -18.60 33.62 -45.88
C GLY A 96 -19.15 33.28 -44.49
N ALA A 97 -20.42 32.89 -44.36
CA ALA A 97 -20.99 32.46 -43.09
C ALA A 97 -20.51 31.05 -42.70
N LEU A 98 -20.29 30.83 -41.40
CA LEU A 98 -20.05 29.51 -40.82
C LEU A 98 -21.37 28.95 -40.30
N GLU A 99 -21.71 27.72 -40.70
CA GLU A 99 -22.81 26.98 -40.09
C GLU A 99 -22.27 26.06 -39.00
N ILE A 100 -22.80 26.20 -37.79
CA ILE A 100 -22.51 25.30 -36.68
C ILE A 100 -23.81 24.66 -36.23
N THR A 101 -23.76 23.38 -35.88
CA THR A 101 -24.85 22.69 -35.18
C THR A 101 -24.42 22.56 -33.73
N VAL A 102 -25.19 23.04 -32.78
CA VAL A 102 -24.93 22.89 -31.33
C VAL A 102 -26.21 22.40 -30.69
N SER A 103 -26.16 21.34 -29.89
CA SER A 103 -27.34 20.76 -29.21
C SER A 103 -28.50 20.41 -30.17
N GLY A 104 -28.20 20.05 -31.42
CA GLY A 104 -29.19 19.76 -32.46
C GLY A 104 -29.78 21.00 -33.16
N GLU A 105 -29.46 22.20 -32.71
CA GLU A 105 -29.89 23.45 -33.33
C GLU A 105 -28.83 23.96 -34.31
N LYS A 106 -29.27 24.46 -35.47
CA LYS A 106 -28.40 25.03 -36.49
C LYS A 106 -28.30 26.53 -36.32
N TYR A 107 -27.07 27.02 -36.21
CA TYR A 107 -26.73 28.43 -36.14
C TYR A 107 -25.89 28.83 -37.34
N ARG A 108 -26.12 30.05 -37.84
CA ARG A 108 -25.33 30.67 -38.91
C ARG A 108 -24.62 31.89 -38.34
N CYS A 109 -23.29 31.83 -38.31
CA CYS A 109 -22.44 32.88 -37.76
C CYS A 109 -21.71 33.60 -38.90
N LEU A 110 -21.69 34.93 -38.88
CA LEU A 110 -20.85 35.70 -39.80
C LEU A 110 -19.38 35.54 -39.40
N ARG A 111 -18.52 35.15 -40.33
CA ARG A 111 -17.07 35.15 -40.09
C ARG A 111 -16.58 36.60 -40.14
N PHE A 112 -15.97 37.08 -39.05
CA PHE A 112 -15.14 38.28 -39.13
C PHE A 112 -13.89 37.94 -39.94
N SER A 113 -13.82 38.35 -41.18
CA SER A 113 -12.54 38.45 -41.87
C SER A 113 -11.71 39.48 -41.13
N LYS A 114 -10.61 39.05 -40.47
CA LYS A 114 -9.59 40.00 -40.02
C LYS A 114 -9.20 40.79 -41.26
N ALA A 115 -9.39 42.12 -41.24
CA ALA A 115 -8.96 42.97 -42.33
C ALA A 115 -7.49 42.62 -42.65
N LYS A 116 -7.24 42.16 -43.89
CA LYS A 116 -5.87 42.13 -44.38
C LYS A 116 -5.39 43.58 -44.34
N LYS A 117 -4.36 43.85 -43.53
CA LYS A 117 -3.59 45.08 -43.66
C LYS A 117 -3.05 45.19 -45.08
#